data_AF-A0A7W5A2W1-F1
#
_entry.id   AF-A0A7W5A2W1-F1
#
_cell.length_a   1.000
_cell.length_b   1.000
_cell.length_c   1.000
_cell.angle_alpha   90.00
_cell.angle_beta   90.00
_cell.angle_gamma   90.00
#
_symmetry.space_group_name_H-M   'P 1'
#
loop_
_entity.id
_entity.type
_entity.pdbx_description
1 polymer ?
#
loop_
_entity_poly.entity_id
_entity_poly.type
_entity_poly.pdbx_seq_one_letter_code
_entity_poly.pdbx_strand_id
1 'polypeptide(L)'
;MGLLIALLIVVAVIGTVVVTNKRSQARALEKQRADLEPVKQLAFEDVTAFGEELQKLDLDMAGKELDEGANADYQRALDEYETAKRTVDKMTVPDDVKKITTIVEDGRYAIACVEARVAGEPLPKRRPPCFFDPRHGLSVEDVEWAPPGGTPRDVPACALDAERVKAGAEPDTRKVMVGNERVPYWQGGPAYRPYAAGYFGAFSPMDWMFAGLMFSAFGGFDAFGEIGEGMGDAIGGIGEGMGDMFGGIGDGIGDMFDGFDF
;
A
#
# COMPACT_ATOMS: atom_id res chain seq x y z
N MET A 1 -54.33 13.86 -23.35
CA MET A 1 -53.21 13.03 -23.84
C MET A 1 -51.83 13.56 -23.43
N GLY A 2 -51.51 14.86 -23.60
CA GLY A 2 -50.18 15.39 -23.24
C GLY A 2 -49.72 15.18 -21.79
N LEU A 3 -50.64 15.27 -20.82
CA LEU A 3 -50.33 15.09 -19.39
C LEU A 3 -49.99 13.62 -19.03
N LEU A 4 -50.61 12.66 -19.72
CA LEU A 4 -50.30 11.24 -19.56
C LEU A 4 -48.93 10.90 -20.18
N ILE A 5 -48.61 11.50 -21.33
CA ILE A 5 -47.29 11.34 -21.98
C ILE A 5 -46.20 11.95 -21.10
N ALA A 6 -46.42 13.14 -20.54
CA ALA A 6 -45.49 13.78 -19.62
C ALA A 6 -45.25 12.92 -18.35
N LEU A 7 -46.31 12.36 -17.75
CA LEU A 7 -46.18 11.45 -16.61
C LEU A 7 -45.40 10.17 -16.95
N LEU A 8 -45.64 9.58 -18.12
CA LEU A 8 -44.90 8.39 -18.57
C LEU A 8 -43.41 8.68 -18.77
N ILE A 9 -43.07 9.85 -19.33
CA ILE A 9 -41.68 10.29 -19.48
C ILE A 9 -41.02 10.47 -18.11
N VAL A 10 -41.70 11.12 -17.17
CA VAL A 10 -41.17 11.32 -15.80
C VAL A 10 -40.92 9.97 -15.12
N VAL A 11 -41.85 9.03 -15.20
CA VAL A 11 -41.67 7.67 -14.65
C VAL A 11 -40.51 6.93 -15.33
N ALA A 12 -40.36 7.05 -16.65
CA ALA A 12 -39.27 6.43 -17.38
C ALA A 12 -37.90 7.02 -16.99
N VAL A 13 -37.81 8.34 -16.82
CA VAL A 13 -36.58 9.02 -16.37
C VAL A 13 -36.23 8.61 -14.94
N ILE A 14 -37.18 8.64 -14.01
CA ILE A 14 -36.97 8.22 -12.62
C ILE A 14 -36.56 6.74 -12.58
N GLY A 15 -37.24 5.87 -13.33
CA GLY A 15 -36.90 4.46 -13.44
C GLY A 15 -35.48 4.23 -13.95
N THR A 16 -35.07 4.99 -14.98
CA THR A 16 -33.71 4.92 -15.54
C THR A 16 -32.66 5.35 -14.52
N VAL A 17 -32.86 6.48 -13.85
CA VAL A 17 -31.94 6.99 -12.80
C VAL A 17 -31.81 6.01 -11.64
N VAL A 18 -32.91 5.42 -11.17
CA VAL A 18 -32.87 4.44 -10.07
C VAL A 18 -32.12 3.17 -10.49
N VAL A 19 -32.34 2.68 -11.71
CA VAL A 19 -31.65 1.47 -12.21
C VAL A 19 -30.17 1.72 -12.43
N THR A 20 -29.77 2.86 -13.01
CA THR A 20 -28.36 3.19 -13.22
C THR A 20 -27.62 3.36 -11.89
N ASN A 21 -28.24 4.02 -10.89
CA ASN A 21 -27.65 4.20 -9.57
C ASN A 21 -27.53 2.88 -8.78
N LYS A 22 -28.52 1.99 -8.88
CA LYS A 22 -28.41 0.65 -8.27
C LYS A 22 -27.32 -0.20 -8.92
N ARG A 23 -27.18 -0.12 -10.25
CA ARG A 23 -26.13 -0.83 -10.99
C ARG A 23 -24.74 -0.28 -10.71
N SER A 24 -24.58 1.05 -10.60
CA SER A 24 -23.30 1.66 -10.24
C SER A 24 -22.89 1.30 -8.82
N GLN A 25 -23.82 1.31 -7.86
CA GLN A 25 -23.56 0.87 -6.49
C GLN A 25 -23.17 -0.61 -6.42
N ALA A 26 -23.88 -1.49 -7.14
CA ALA A 26 -23.55 -2.91 -7.19
C ALA A 26 -22.14 -3.15 -7.76
N ARG A 27 -21.78 -2.46 -8.84
CA ARG A 27 -20.43 -2.51 -9.44
C ARG A 27 -19.35 -1.96 -8.52
N ALA A 28 -19.63 -0.86 -7.81
CA ALA A 28 -18.70 -0.28 -6.86
C ALA A 28 -18.42 -1.23 -5.70
N LEU A 29 -19.46 -1.89 -5.17
CA LEU A 29 -19.33 -2.88 -4.12
C LEU A 29 -18.57 -4.12 -4.60
N GLU A 30 -18.86 -4.60 -5.81
CA GLU A 30 -18.15 -5.72 -6.42
C GLU A 30 -16.66 -5.40 -6.59
N LYS A 31 -16.32 -4.21 -7.10
CA LYS A 31 -14.94 -3.74 -7.21
C LYS A 31 -14.27 -3.65 -5.83
N GLN A 32 -14.92 -3.07 -4.84
CA GLN A 32 -14.39 -3.00 -3.47
C GLN A 32 -14.11 -4.39 -2.89
N ARG A 33 -14.98 -5.37 -3.13
CA ARG A 33 -14.75 -6.76 -2.71
C ARG A 33 -13.60 -7.42 -3.45
N ALA A 34 -13.53 -7.21 -4.77
CA ALA A 34 -12.46 -7.74 -5.61
C ALA A 34 -11.09 -7.17 -5.21
N ASP A 35 -11.03 -5.91 -4.79
CA ASP A 35 -9.81 -5.27 -4.28
C ASP A 35 -9.49 -5.70 -2.83
N LEU A 36 -10.50 -5.99 -2.01
CA LEU A 36 -10.35 -6.36 -0.60
C LEU A 36 -9.81 -7.78 -0.41
N GLU A 37 -10.41 -8.77 -1.07
CA GLU A 37 -10.16 -10.19 -0.79
C GLU A 37 -8.67 -10.57 -0.94
N PRO A 38 -7.96 -10.18 -2.03
CA PRO A 38 -6.55 -10.50 -2.19
C PRO A 38 -5.66 -9.85 -1.12
N VAL A 39 -5.96 -8.60 -0.75
CA VAL A 39 -5.20 -7.86 0.27
C VAL A 39 -5.46 -8.45 1.67
N LYS A 40 -6.70 -8.88 1.93
CA LYS A 40 -7.06 -9.55 3.18
C LYS A 40 -6.36 -10.89 3.30
N GLN A 41 -6.34 -11.69 2.24
CA GLN A 41 -5.57 -12.94 2.19
C GLN A 41 -4.07 -12.68 2.44
N LEU A 42 -3.51 -11.66 1.79
CA LEU A 42 -2.12 -11.26 1.98
C LEU A 42 -1.82 -10.93 3.44
N ALA A 43 -2.68 -10.15 4.10
CA ALA A 43 -2.54 -9.88 5.53
C ALA A 43 -2.63 -11.13 6.40
N PHE A 44 -3.56 -12.05 6.10
CA PHE A 44 -3.65 -13.31 6.84
C PHE A 44 -2.36 -14.14 6.73
N GLU A 45 -1.78 -14.23 5.54
CA GLU A 45 -0.51 -14.92 5.33
C GLU A 45 0.62 -14.31 6.17
N ASP A 46 0.68 -12.97 6.26
CA ASP A 46 1.72 -12.28 7.03
C ASP A 46 1.51 -12.44 8.54
N VAL A 47 0.25 -12.44 9.02
CA VAL A 47 -0.07 -12.75 10.43
C VAL A 47 0.24 -14.20 10.77
N THR A 48 -0.03 -15.15 9.86
CA THR A 48 0.33 -16.55 10.04
C THR A 48 1.85 -16.72 10.12
N ALA A 49 2.60 -16.12 9.19
CA ALA A 49 4.06 -16.15 9.21
C ALA A 49 4.62 -15.57 10.52
N PHE A 50 4.07 -14.46 11.00
CA PHE A 50 4.46 -13.89 12.29
C PHE A 50 4.16 -14.83 13.48
N GLY A 51 3.03 -15.54 13.45
CA GLY A 51 2.73 -16.58 14.45
C GLY A 51 3.72 -17.75 14.42
N GLU A 52 4.18 -18.16 13.25
CA GLU A 52 5.22 -19.19 13.08
C GLU A 52 6.58 -18.71 13.62
N GLU A 53 6.94 -17.44 13.38
CA GLU A 53 8.14 -16.81 13.94
C GLU A 53 8.09 -16.77 15.48
N LEU A 54 6.94 -16.44 16.07
CA LEU A 54 6.74 -16.50 17.52
C LEU A 54 6.85 -17.92 18.08
N GLN A 55 6.30 -18.91 17.38
CA GLN A 55 6.44 -20.30 17.78
C GLN A 55 7.91 -20.74 17.76
N LYS A 56 8.68 -20.30 16.75
CA LYS A 56 10.12 -20.54 16.71
C LYS A 56 10.83 -19.85 17.88
N LEU A 57 10.50 -18.59 18.17
CA LEU A 57 11.05 -17.87 19.32
C LEU A 57 10.78 -18.63 20.63
N ASP A 58 9.58 -19.14 20.84
CA ASP A 58 9.22 -19.93 22.04
C ASP A 58 10.11 -21.16 22.20
N LEU A 59 10.35 -21.89 21.11
CA LEU A 59 11.27 -23.02 21.09
C LEU A 59 12.72 -22.61 21.39
N ASP A 60 13.17 -21.49 20.81
CA ASP A 60 14.54 -20.98 20.98
C ASP A 60 14.78 -20.39 22.37
N MET A 61 13.73 -19.91 23.05
CA MET A 61 13.79 -19.36 24.41
C MET A 61 13.52 -20.41 25.49
N ALA A 62 13.02 -21.59 25.12
CA ALA A 62 12.74 -22.67 26.05
C ALA A 62 13.98 -23.02 26.91
N GLY A 63 13.83 -22.88 28.23
CA GLY A 63 14.88 -23.18 29.20
C GLY A 63 15.97 -22.11 29.35
N LYS A 64 15.85 -20.96 28.68
CA LYS A 64 16.73 -19.81 28.87
C LYS A 64 16.17 -18.88 29.96
N GLU A 65 17.05 -18.29 30.76
CA GLU A 65 16.65 -17.22 31.68
C GLU A 65 16.49 -15.92 30.89
N LEU A 66 15.29 -15.33 30.95
CA LEU A 66 15.00 -14.03 30.36
C LEU A 66 15.09 -12.95 31.45
N ASP A 67 15.87 -11.91 31.21
CA ASP A 67 15.87 -10.72 32.07
C ASP A 67 14.55 -9.93 31.93
N GLU A 68 14.39 -8.86 32.72
CA GLU A 68 13.16 -8.04 32.69
C GLU A 68 12.91 -7.43 31.31
N GLY A 69 13.97 -7.00 30.61
CA GLY A 69 13.87 -6.42 29.28
C GLY A 69 13.45 -7.44 28.22
N ALA A 70 14.03 -8.64 28.24
CA ALA A 70 13.71 -9.73 27.33
C ALA A 70 12.28 -10.22 27.57
N ASN A 71 11.84 -10.32 28.83
CA ASN A 71 10.44 -10.63 29.14
C ASN A 71 9.48 -9.56 28.61
N ALA A 72 9.81 -8.27 28.78
CA ALA A 72 8.97 -7.18 28.28
C ALA A 72 8.86 -7.18 26.75
N ASP A 73 9.97 -7.36 26.03
CA ASP A 73 9.97 -7.45 24.57
C ASP A 73 9.25 -8.73 24.08
N TYR A 74 9.38 -9.86 24.79
CA TYR A 74 8.64 -11.09 24.49
C TYR A 74 7.12 -10.89 24.62
N GLN A 75 6.68 -10.30 25.74
CA GLN A 75 5.26 -9.99 25.94
C GLN A 75 4.73 -9.03 24.88
N ARG A 76 5.51 -8.01 24.51
CA ARG A 76 5.15 -7.12 23.38
C ARG A 76 4.94 -7.92 22.10
N ALA A 77 5.83 -8.85 21.76
CA ALA A 77 5.69 -9.66 20.55
C ALA A 77 4.39 -10.48 20.55
N LEU A 78 4.03 -11.10 21.69
CA LEU A 78 2.76 -11.83 21.86
C LEU A 78 1.54 -10.90 21.73
N ASP A 79 1.58 -9.73 22.36
CA ASP A 79 0.49 -8.75 22.34
C ASP A 79 0.26 -8.20 20.92
N GLU A 80 1.33 -7.94 20.16
CA GLU A 80 1.23 -7.53 18.76
C GLU A 80 0.60 -8.65 17.91
N TYR A 81 0.95 -9.92 18.13
CA TYR A 81 0.35 -11.03 17.38
C TYR A 81 -1.14 -11.19 17.66
N GLU A 82 -1.55 -11.14 18.92
CA GLU A 82 -2.96 -11.17 19.28
C GLU A 82 -3.72 -9.95 18.75
N THR A 83 -3.07 -8.78 18.71
CA THR A 83 -3.63 -7.58 18.10
C THR A 83 -3.74 -7.71 16.59
N ALA A 84 -2.75 -8.31 15.92
CA ALA A 84 -2.76 -8.54 14.48
C ALA A 84 -3.91 -9.47 14.08
N LYS A 85 -4.08 -10.60 14.78
CA LYS A 85 -5.20 -11.54 14.59
C LYS A 85 -6.56 -10.85 14.69
N ARG A 86 -6.80 -10.11 15.77
CA ARG A 86 -8.07 -9.39 15.95
C ARG A 86 -8.28 -8.32 14.87
N THR A 87 -7.21 -7.71 14.37
CA THR A 87 -7.29 -6.63 13.38
C THR A 87 -7.56 -7.18 11.99
N VAL A 88 -6.91 -8.26 11.58
CA VAL A 88 -7.15 -8.91 10.28
C VAL A 88 -8.57 -9.48 10.17
N ASP A 89 -9.10 -10.05 11.27
CA ASP A 89 -10.48 -10.56 11.31
C ASP A 89 -11.51 -9.45 11.04
N LYS A 90 -11.22 -8.23 11.52
CA LYS A 90 -12.09 -7.04 11.42
C LYS A 90 -11.85 -6.22 10.15
N MET A 91 -10.95 -6.64 9.27
CA MET A 91 -10.64 -5.91 8.04
C MET A 91 -11.85 -5.88 7.10
N THR A 92 -12.26 -4.66 6.73
CA THR A 92 -13.44 -4.40 5.87
C THR A 92 -13.11 -3.57 4.62
N VAL A 93 -11.97 -2.89 4.60
CA VAL A 93 -11.47 -2.13 3.44
C VAL A 93 -9.96 -2.41 3.26
N PRO A 94 -9.42 -2.32 2.02
CA PRO A 94 -7.99 -2.54 1.77
C PRO A 94 -7.08 -1.70 2.66
N ASP A 95 -7.45 -0.45 2.94
CA ASP A 95 -6.67 0.48 3.77
C ASP A 95 -6.40 -0.01 5.20
N ASP A 96 -7.26 -0.88 5.75
CA ASP A 96 -7.04 -1.44 7.09
C ASP A 96 -5.76 -2.30 7.17
N VAL A 97 -5.29 -2.84 6.04
CA VAL A 97 -4.06 -3.65 5.96
C VAL A 97 -2.85 -2.90 6.49
N LYS A 98 -2.81 -1.57 6.34
CA LYS A 98 -1.73 -0.71 6.80
C LYS A 98 -1.47 -0.93 8.30
N LYS A 99 -2.54 -0.93 9.10
CA LYS A 99 -2.47 -1.13 10.56
C LYS A 99 -1.91 -2.51 10.88
N ILE A 100 -2.37 -3.54 10.15
CA ILE A 100 -1.95 -4.93 10.36
C ILE A 100 -0.45 -5.08 10.09
N THR A 101 0.04 -4.57 8.95
CA THR A 101 1.46 -4.65 8.61
C THR A 101 2.36 -3.87 9.57
N THR A 102 1.89 -2.72 10.09
CA THR A 102 2.61 -1.98 11.14
C THR A 102 2.71 -2.79 12.44
N ILE A 103 1.59 -3.37 12.90
CA ILE A 103 1.55 -4.25 14.08
C ILE A 103 2.50 -5.44 13.92
N VAL A 104 2.47 -6.12 12.77
CA VAL A 104 3.35 -7.26 12.49
C VAL A 104 4.82 -6.84 12.53
N GLU A 105 5.17 -5.68 11.95
CA GLU A 105 6.54 -5.17 11.99
C GLU A 105 6.99 -4.80 13.41
N ASP A 106 6.11 -4.20 14.21
CA ASP A 106 6.37 -3.92 15.63
C ASP A 106 6.64 -5.20 16.43
N GLY A 107 5.86 -6.25 16.15
CA GLY A 107 6.04 -7.58 16.72
C GLY A 107 7.38 -8.21 16.34
N ARG A 108 7.75 -8.16 15.06
CA ARG A 108 9.05 -8.66 14.57
C ARG A 108 10.24 -7.93 15.16
N TYR A 109 10.13 -6.60 15.30
CA TYR A 109 11.15 -5.82 16.01
C TYR A 109 11.29 -6.27 17.47
N ALA A 110 10.18 -6.60 18.13
CA ALA A 110 10.20 -7.14 19.48
C ALA A 110 10.88 -8.51 19.56
N ILE A 111 10.62 -9.42 18.62
CA ILE A 111 11.36 -10.70 18.51
C ILE A 111 12.87 -10.44 18.42
N ALA A 112 13.31 -9.57 17.52
CA ALA A 112 14.72 -9.26 17.34
C ALA A 112 15.37 -8.67 18.61
N CYS A 113 14.63 -7.88 19.39
CA CYS A 113 15.09 -7.38 20.69
C CYS A 113 15.24 -8.50 21.73
N VAL A 114 14.32 -9.48 21.77
CA VAL A 114 14.45 -10.65 22.66
C VAL A 114 15.71 -11.44 22.32
N GLU A 115 15.89 -11.75 21.04
CA GLU A 115 17.05 -12.50 20.55
C GLU A 115 18.37 -11.79 20.90
N ALA A 116 18.46 -10.47 20.64
CA ALA A 116 19.65 -9.69 20.95
C ALA A 116 19.97 -9.68 22.46
N ARG A 117 18.97 -9.48 23.32
CA ARG A 117 19.17 -9.50 24.79
C ARG A 117 19.68 -10.84 25.27
N VAL A 118 19.08 -11.92 24.80
CA VAL A 118 19.45 -13.28 25.18
C VAL A 118 20.84 -13.66 24.66
N ALA A 119 21.23 -13.14 23.49
CA ALA A 119 22.58 -13.30 22.94
C ALA A 119 23.62 -12.39 23.60
N GLY A 120 23.22 -11.42 24.44
CA GLY A 120 24.11 -10.41 25.00
C GLY A 120 24.61 -9.39 23.96
N GLU A 121 23.87 -9.23 22.87
CA GLU A 121 24.18 -8.32 21.77
C GLU A 121 23.52 -6.95 21.99
N PRO A 122 24.05 -5.87 21.37
CA PRO A 122 23.36 -4.59 21.35
C PRO A 122 21.97 -4.72 20.71
N LEU A 123 20.99 -4.01 21.27
CA LEU A 123 19.65 -3.99 20.69
C LEU A 123 19.70 -3.52 19.22
N PRO A 124 18.92 -4.17 18.33
CA PRO A 124 18.90 -3.82 16.92
C PRO A 124 18.42 -2.37 16.75
N LYS A 125 19.04 -1.63 15.84
CA LYS A 125 18.50 -0.35 15.41
C LYS A 125 17.21 -0.60 14.64
N ARG A 126 16.18 0.20 14.91
CA ARG A 126 14.94 0.12 14.13
C ARG A 126 15.20 0.57 12.69
N ARG A 127 15.12 -0.38 11.77
CA ARG A 127 15.28 -0.22 10.32
C ARG A 127 14.02 -0.66 9.61
N PRO A 128 13.79 -0.26 8.36
CA PRO A 128 12.73 -0.87 7.56
C PRO A 128 12.96 -2.38 7.44
N PRO A 129 11.90 -3.18 7.24
CA PRO A 129 12.04 -4.59 6.92
C PRO A 129 12.69 -4.77 5.55
N CYS A 130 12.98 -6.02 5.18
CA CYS A 130 13.45 -6.34 3.85
C CYS A 130 12.46 -5.83 2.78
N PHE A 131 12.98 -5.05 1.84
CA PHE A 131 12.22 -4.49 0.73
C PHE A 131 11.64 -5.58 -0.17
N PHE A 132 12.37 -6.67 -0.42
CA PHE A 132 11.98 -7.73 -1.33
C PHE A 132 10.83 -8.57 -0.79
N ASP A 133 10.91 -8.96 0.48
CA ASP A 133 9.80 -9.56 1.21
C ASP A 133 9.84 -9.10 2.68
N PRO A 134 8.87 -8.28 3.13
CA PRO A 134 8.79 -7.86 4.52
C PRO A 134 8.74 -9.01 5.54
N ARG A 135 8.37 -10.23 5.10
CA ARG A 135 8.37 -11.44 5.93
C ARG A 135 9.76 -11.96 6.26
N HIS A 136 10.81 -11.47 5.59
CA HIS A 136 12.20 -11.79 5.98
C HIS A 136 12.65 -11.05 7.24
N GLY A 137 11.81 -10.15 7.78
CA GLY A 137 12.13 -9.37 8.97
C GLY A 137 13.02 -8.16 8.68
N LEU A 138 13.73 -7.71 9.72
CA LEU A 138 14.53 -6.49 9.67
C LEU A 138 15.63 -6.56 8.60
N SER A 139 15.84 -5.44 7.91
CA SER A 139 17.03 -5.28 7.08
C SER A 139 18.30 -5.15 7.91
N VAL A 140 19.41 -5.68 7.40
CA VAL A 140 20.74 -5.58 8.02
C VAL A 140 21.62 -4.55 7.32
N GLU A 141 21.34 -4.29 6.04
CA GLU A 141 22.05 -3.31 5.22
C GLU A 141 21.15 -2.80 4.07
N ASP A 142 21.63 -1.79 3.36
CA ASP A 142 21.02 -1.31 2.13
C ASP A 142 21.84 -1.81 0.93
N VAL A 143 21.19 -2.25 -0.13
CA VAL A 143 21.83 -2.74 -1.36
C VAL A 143 21.34 -1.97 -2.58
N GLU A 144 22.26 -1.63 -3.48
CA GLU A 144 21.93 -1.02 -4.75
C GLU A 144 21.24 -2.06 -5.65
N TRP A 145 19.99 -1.79 -6.02
CA TRP A 145 19.18 -2.70 -6.83
C TRP A 145 18.26 -1.94 -7.78
N ALA A 146 17.99 -2.53 -8.95
CA ALA A 146 17.03 -2.05 -9.92
C ALA A 146 16.09 -3.18 -10.34
N PRO A 147 14.76 -2.94 -10.43
CA PRO A 147 13.89 -3.86 -11.13
C PRO A 147 14.24 -3.87 -12.64
N PRO A 148 13.85 -4.91 -13.40
CA PRO A 148 14.03 -4.93 -14.85
C PRO A 148 13.49 -3.65 -15.51
N GLY A 149 14.35 -2.95 -16.26
CA GLY A 149 14.02 -1.68 -16.93
C GLY A 149 13.90 -0.45 -16.02
N GLY A 150 14.17 -0.59 -14.72
CA GLY A 150 14.12 0.49 -13.75
C GLY A 150 15.49 1.10 -13.44
N THR A 151 15.48 2.17 -12.64
CA THR A 151 16.68 2.84 -12.16
C THR A 151 17.22 2.17 -10.90
N PRO A 152 18.56 2.01 -10.77
CA PRO A 152 19.22 1.58 -9.54
C PRO A 152 18.89 2.52 -8.37
N ARG A 153 18.70 1.92 -7.19
CA ARG A 153 18.45 2.62 -5.92
C ARG A 153 18.90 1.75 -4.76
N ASP A 154 19.26 2.37 -3.65
CA ASP A 154 19.49 1.63 -2.41
C ASP A 154 18.17 1.18 -1.79
N VAL A 155 18.04 -0.12 -1.52
CA VAL A 155 16.89 -0.70 -0.83
C VAL A 155 17.32 -1.50 0.40
N PRO A 156 16.58 -1.43 1.52
CA PRO A 156 16.89 -2.20 2.73
C PRO A 156 16.68 -3.69 2.47
N ALA A 157 17.67 -4.52 2.79
CA ALA A 157 17.62 -5.97 2.56
C ALA A 157 17.98 -6.76 3.83
N CYS A 158 17.34 -7.92 4.00
CA CYS A 158 17.79 -8.91 4.97
C CYS A 158 19.14 -9.49 4.50
N ALA A 159 19.86 -10.17 5.40
CA ALA A 159 21.17 -10.74 5.08
C ALA A 159 21.15 -11.63 3.82
N LEU A 160 20.13 -12.50 3.69
CA LEU A 160 20.02 -13.44 2.58
C LEU A 160 19.76 -12.75 1.24
N ASP A 161 18.85 -11.77 1.18
CA ASP A 161 18.60 -11.06 -0.08
C ASP A 161 19.71 -10.09 -0.43
N ALA A 162 20.38 -9.50 0.57
CA ALA A 162 21.56 -8.69 0.32
C ALA A 162 22.67 -9.53 -0.36
N GLU A 163 22.90 -10.76 0.11
CA GLU A 163 23.83 -11.70 -0.53
C GLU A 163 23.39 -12.08 -1.95
N ARG A 164 22.10 -12.40 -2.17
CA ARG A 164 21.57 -12.71 -3.51
C ARG A 164 21.82 -11.58 -4.49
N VAL A 165 21.46 -10.35 -4.12
CA VAL A 165 21.62 -9.17 -4.98
C VAL A 165 23.10 -8.91 -5.29
N LYS A 166 23.98 -8.97 -4.29
CA LYS A 166 25.44 -8.79 -4.48
C LYS A 166 26.05 -9.87 -5.36
N ALA A 167 25.50 -11.08 -5.35
CA ALA A 167 25.89 -12.17 -6.23
C ALA A 167 25.29 -12.07 -7.64
N GLY A 168 24.45 -11.07 -7.93
CA GLY A 168 23.73 -10.92 -9.19
C GLY A 168 22.57 -11.90 -9.38
N ALA A 169 22.13 -12.55 -8.30
CA ALA A 169 20.96 -13.43 -8.29
C ALA A 169 19.68 -12.64 -8.03
N GLU A 170 18.54 -13.19 -8.44
CA GLU A 170 17.24 -12.61 -8.11
C GLU A 170 16.98 -12.70 -6.59
N PRO A 171 16.55 -11.61 -5.94
CA PRO A 171 16.14 -11.65 -4.55
C PRO A 171 14.81 -12.40 -4.40
N ASP A 172 14.56 -12.97 -3.23
CA ASP A 172 13.30 -13.67 -2.97
C ASP A 172 12.19 -12.65 -2.70
N THR A 173 11.46 -12.32 -3.77
CA THR A 173 10.51 -11.21 -3.80
C THR A 173 9.09 -11.67 -3.48
N ARG A 174 8.43 -10.99 -2.54
CA ARG A 174 7.00 -11.17 -2.23
C ARG A 174 6.14 -10.83 -3.44
N LYS A 175 5.44 -11.84 -3.97
CA LYS A 175 4.50 -11.68 -5.09
C LYS A 175 3.05 -11.75 -4.65
N VAL A 176 2.23 -10.90 -5.24
CA VAL A 176 0.78 -10.80 -5.04
C VAL A 176 0.04 -11.11 -6.34
N MET A 177 -1.21 -11.53 -6.23
CA MET A 177 -2.05 -11.80 -7.40
C MET A 177 -2.69 -10.50 -7.91
N VAL A 178 -2.53 -10.22 -9.19
CA VAL A 178 -3.29 -9.17 -9.91
C VAL A 178 -3.94 -9.83 -11.12
N GLY A 179 -5.25 -10.03 -11.07
CA GLY A 179 -5.93 -10.88 -12.05
C GLY A 179 -5.37 -12.31 -12.01
N ASN A 180 -4.76 -12.75 -13.13
CA ASN A 180 -4.18 -14.08 -13.27
C ASN A 180 -2.64 -14.09 -13.17
N GLU A 181 -2.01 -12.95 -12.88
CA GLU A 181 -0.56 -12.81 -12.84
C GLU A 181 -0.03 -12.63 -11.42
N ARG A 182 1.15 -13.18 -11.15
CA ARG A 182 1.90 -12.94 -9.91
C ARG A 182 2.98 -11.90 -10.15
N VAL A 183 2.75 -10.70 -9.62
CA VAL A 183 3.68 -9.58 -9.72
C VAL A 183 4.24 -9.26 -8.34
N PRO A 184 5.43 -8.65 -8.22
CA PRO A 184 5.92 -8.10 -6.95
C PRO A 184 4.86 -7.22 -6.27
N TYR A 185 4.79 -7.22 -4.94
CA TYR A 185 3.73 -6.50 -4.22
C TYR A 185 3.70 -4.99 -4.52
N TRP A 186 4.85 -4.37 -4.80
CA TRP A 186 4.95 -2.96 -5.21
C TRP A 186 4.48 -2.70 -6.64
N GLN A 187 4.17 -3.73 -7.42
CA GLN A 187 3.49 -3.65 -8.72
C GLN A 187 2.03 -4.12 -8.64
N GLY A 188 1.53 -4.43 -7.43
CA GLY A 188 0.18 -4.96 -7.22
C GLY A 188 -0.95 -3.98 -7.58
N GLY A 189 -0.64 -2.71 -7.81
CA GLY A 189 -1.62 -1.65 -8.07
C GLY A 189 -2.13 -0.96 -6.80
N PRO A 190 -3.13 -0.07 -6.92
CA PRO A 190 -3.56 0.81 -5.83
C PRO A 190 -4.03 0.09 -4.56
N ALA A 191 -4.65 -1.08 -4.70
CA ALA A 191 -5.16 -1.88 -3.57
C ALA A 191 -4.06 -2.34 -2.60
N TYR A 192 -2.83 -2.54 -3.09
CA TYR A 192 -1.68 -2.98 -2.28
C TYR A 192 -0.82 -1.82 -1.76
N ARG A 193 -1.12 -0.56 -2.12
CA ARG A 193 -0.38 0.60 -1.58
C ARG A 193 -0.43 0.69 -0.06
N PRO A 194 -1.59 0.50 0.61
CA PRO A 194 -1.64 0.59 2.06
C PRO A 194 -0.83 -0.52 2.75
N TYR A 195 -0.66 -1.68 2.09
CA TYR A 195 0.18 -2.78 2.56
C TYR A 195 1.64 -2.35 2.65
N ALA A 196 2.20 -1.82 1.55
CA ALA A 196 3.55 -1.28 1.57
C ALA A 196 3.68 -0.10 2.56
N ALA A 197 2.70 0.78 2.61
CA ALA A 197 2.71 1.95 3.49
C ALA A 197 2.73 1.58 4.98
N GLY A 198 2.22 0.41 5.38
CA GLY A 198 2.25 0.01 6.78
C GLY A 198 3.60 -0.56 7.22
N TYR A 199 4.33 -1.21 6.31
CA TYR A 199 5.73 -1.63 6.56
C TYR A 199 6.72 -0.47 6.48
N PHE A 200 6.58 0.40 5.47
CA PHE A 200 7.61 1.37 5.11
C PHE A 200 7.27 2.82 5.48
N GLY A 201 6.01 3.14 5.80
CA GLY A 201 5.56 4.51 6.01
C GLY A 201 6.15 5.21 7.25
N ALA A 202 6.71 4.46 8.20
CA ALA A 202 7.48 5.01 9.32
C ALA A 202 8.89 5.48 8.91
N PHE A 203 9.34 5.15 7.70
CA PHE A 203 10.67 5.42 7.19
C PHE A 203 10.59 6.38 6.01
N SER A 204 10.63 7.68 6.30
CA SER A 204 10.35 8.76 5.34
C SER A 204 10.97 8.56 3.95
N PRO A 205 12.26 8.24 3.77
CA PRO A 205 12.83 8.02 2.43
C PRO A 205 12.18 6.87 1.64
N MET A 206 11.72 5.82 2.32
CA MET A 206 11.09 4.66 1.71
C MET A 206 9.66 4.94 1.26
N ASP A 207 8.90 5.72 2.02
CA ASP A 207 7.53 6.13 1.64
C ASP A 207 7.53 6.87 0.29
N TRP A 208 8.51 7.77 0.10
CA TRP A 208 8.74 8.45 -1.18
C TRP A 208 9.19 7.49 -2.29
N MET A 209 10.03 6.51 -1.97
CA MET A 209 10.49 5.51 -2.93
C MET A 209 9.34 4.62 -3.44
N PHE A 210 8.46 4.17 -2.54
CA PHE A 210 7.26 3.40 -2.93
C PHE A 210 6.28 4.26 -3.71
N ALA A 211 6.10 5.53 -3.34
CA ALA A 211 5.33 6.48 -4.14
C ALA A 211 5.88 6.59 -5.58
N GLY A 212 7.22 6.64 -5.72
CA GLY A 212 7.91 6.64 -7.02
C GLY A 212 7.82 5.32 -7.80
N LEU A 213 7.94 4.16 -7.15
CA LEU A 213 7.75 2.83 -7.77
C LEU A 213 6.36 2.69 -8.36
N MET A 214 5.35 3.05 -7.58
CA MET A 214 3.97 3.05 -8.04
C MET A 214 3.79 4.02 -9.21
N PHE A 215 4.41 5.20 -9.18
CA PHE A 215 4.36 6.14 -10.32
C PHE A 215 5.04 5.56 -11.58
N SER A 216 6.16 4.86 -11.43
CA SER A 216 6.88 4.22 -12.54
C SER A 216 6.12 3.01 -13.14
N ALA A 217 5.44 2.21 -12.31
CA ALA A 217 4.63 1.07 -12.75
C ALA A 217 3.38 1.48 -13.53
N PHE A 218 2.96 2.75 -13.42
CA PHE A 218 1.90 3.38 -14.22
C PHE A 218 2.44 4.13 -15.45
N GLY A 219 3.70 3.89 -15.86
CA GLY A 219 4.30 4.55 -17.03
C GLY A 219 4.82 5.96 -16.73
N GLY A 220 5.57 6.12 -15.63
CA GLY A 220 6.15 7.41 -15.24
C GLY A 220 6.85 8.13 -16.41
N PHE A 221 6.45 9.38 -16.63
CA PHE A 221 6.67 10.27 -17.80
C PHE A 221 5.82 10.01 -19.06
N ASP A 222 5.56 8.77 -19.47
CA ASP A 222 4.71 8.50 -20.64
C ASP A 222 3.23 8.80 -20.37
N ALA A 223 2.74 8.59 -19.14
CA ALA A 223 1.36 8.91 -18.77
C ALA A 223 1.06 10.42 -18.76
N PHE A 224 2.05 11.29 -18.53
CA PHE A 224 1.87 12.75 -18.63
C PHE A 224 1.98 13.24 -20.08
N GLY A 225 2.77 12.54 -20.92
CA GLY A 225 2.82 12.77 -22.36
C GLY A 225 1.51 12.34 -23.05
N GLU A 226 0.95 11.20 -22.66
CA GLU A 226 -0.27 10.64 -23.24
C GLU A 226 -1.54 11.33 -22.72
N ILE A 227 -1.55 11.85 -21.47
CA ILE A 227 -2.62 12.75 -21.00
C ILE A 227 -2.50 14.14 -21.69
N GLY A 228 -1.28 14.58 -22.04
CA GLY A 228 -1.07 15.79 -22.84
C GLY A 228 -1.58 15.67 -24.28
N GLU A 229 -1.35 14.53 -24.92
CA GLU A 229 -1.80 14.26 -26.29
C GLU A 229 -3.29 13.87 -26.37
N GLY A 230 -3.82 13.13 -25.39
CA GLY A 230 -5.23 12.74 -25.32
C GLY A 230 -6.19 13.84 -24.86
N MET A 231 -5.70 14.83 -24.12
CA MET A 231 -6.51 16.00 -23.70
C MET A 231 -6.55 17.10 -24.77
N GLY A 232 -5.58 17.14 -25.69
CA GLY A 232 -5.62 18.02 -26.86
C GLY A 232 -6.79 17.71 -27.80
N ASP A 233 -7.03 16.43 -28.08
CA ASP A 233 -8.13 16.00 -28.96
C ASP A 233 -9.50 15.95 -28.26
N ALA A 234 -9.54 15.71 -26.94
CA ALA A 234 -10.79 15.77 -26.16
C ALA A 234 -11.27 17.21 -25.91
N ILE A 235 -10.38 18.20 -25.88
CA ILE A 235 -10.73 19.62 -25.79
C ILE A 235 -11.06 20.21 -27.17
N GLY A 236 -10.43 19.73 -28.24
CA GLY A 236 -10.74 20.15 -29.62
C GLY A 236 -12.17 19.82 -30.07
N GLY A 237 -12.76 18.73 -29.57
CA GLY A 237 -14.14 18.31 -29.90
C GLY A 237 -15.25 18.93 -29.05
N ILE A 238 -14.91 19.65 -27.97
CA ILE A 238 -15.87 20.32 -27.06
C ILE A 238 -15.85 21.85 -27.28
N GLY A 239 -15.12 22.34 -28.30
CA GLY A 239 -14.95 23.76 -28.58
C GLY A 239 -16.14 24.47 -29.26
N GLU A 240 -17.06 23.75 -29.91
CA GLU A 240 -18.12 24.39 -30.72
C GLU A 240 -19.45 24.65 -29.99
N GLY A 241 -19.58 24.30 -28.71
CA GLY A 241 -20.88 24.37 -28.01
C GLY A 241 -20.90 25.05 -26.64
N MET A 242 -19.75 25.44 -26.09
CA MET A 242 -19.65 25.86 -24.68
C MET A 242 -19.09 27.28 -24.48
N GLY A 243 -19.09 28.11 -25.53
CA GLY A 243 -18.62 29.50 -25.48
C GLY A 243 -19.49 30.44 -24.61
N ASP A 244 -20.77 30.11 -24.41
CA ASP A 244 -21.72 30.98 -23.70
C ASP A 244 -21.93 30.64 -22.21
N MET A 245 -21.30 29.57 -21.69
CA MET A 245 -21.52 29.14 -20.30
C MET A 245 -20.34 29.43 -19.35
N PHE A 246 -19.15 29.76 -19.88
CA PHE A 246 -17.94 30.05 -19.10
C PHE A 246 -17.55 31.54 -19.07
N GLY A 247 -18.38 32.43 -19.61
CA GLY A 247 -18.15 33.90 -19.57
C GLY A 247 -18.36 34.57 -18.21
N GLY A 248 -18.63 33.82 -17.14
CA GLY A 248 -19.00 34.36 -15.83
C GLY A 248 -18.07 34.02 -14.65
N ILE A 249 -16.99 33.26 -14.86
CA ILE A 249 -16.09 32.79 -13.77
C ILE A 249 -14.70 33.47 -13.84
N GLY A 250 -14.52 34.47 -14.71
CA GLY A 250 -13.24 35.17 -14.91
C GLY A 250 -13.00 36.42 -14.05
N ASP A 251 -14.05 37.06 -13.51
CA ASP A 251 -13.95 38.40 -12.90
C ASP A 251 -13.58 38.40 -11.39
N GLY A 252 -13.19 37.26 -10.82
CA GLY A 252 -13.02 37.12 -9.36
C GLY A 252 -11.61 36.85 -8.83
N ILE A 253 -10.62 36.57 -9.70
CA ILE A 253 -9.29 36.07 -9.26
C ILE A 253 -8.15 37.04 -9.65
N GLY A 254 -8.43 38.04 -10.49
CA GLY A 254 -7.42 38.97 -11.00
C GLY A 254 -7.05 40.13 -10.06
N ASP A 255 -7.83 40.37 -9.00
CA ASP A 255 -7.57 41.48 -8.08
C ASP A 255 -6.98 40.98 -6.76
N MET A 256 -5.73 41.40 -6.54
CA MET A 256 -5.11 41.62 -5.24
C MET A 256 -4.41 40.45 -4.52
N PHE A 257 -3.66 39.66 -5.29
CA PHE A 257 -2.25 39.39 -4.92
C PHE A 257 -1.38 40.64 -5.17
N ASP A 258 -1.76 41.79 -4.58
CA ASP A 258 -1.07 43.07 -4.76
C ASP A 258 -0.92 43.79 -3.40
N GLY A 259 -0.11 43.22 -2.52
CA GLY A 259 0.09 43.80 -1.20
C GLY A 259 0.94 42.99 -0.21
N PHE A 260 2.17 42.63 -0.59
CA PHE A 260 3.22 42.32 0.39
C PHE A 260 4.54 42.92 -0.08
N ASP A 261 4.77 44.15 0.37
CA ASP A 261 6.11 44.74 0.52
C ASP A 261 6.31 44.94 2.05
N PHE A 262 7.57 44.82 2.49
CA PHE A 262 8.13 44.77 3.87
C PHE A 262 8.40 43.39 4.49
#